data_AF-A0A3A6PH64-F1
#
_entry.id   AF-A0A3A6PH64-F1
#
_cell.length_a   1.000
_cell.length_b   1.000
_cell.length_c   1.000
_cell.angle_alpha   90.00
_cell.angle_beta   90.00
_cell.angle_gamma   90.00
#
_symmetry.space_group_name_H-M   'P 1'
#
loop_
_entity.id
_entity.type
_entity.pdbx_description
1 polymer ?
#
loop_
_entity_poly.entity_id
_entity_poly.type
_entity_poly.pdbx_seq_one_letter_code
_entity_poly.pdbx_strand_id
1 'polypeptide(L)'
;MGKPKKRVAVLMYEGVDTLDLAGPFDVFAVASNWGQDFQVYTAALEKREYRSISGITLVPSYSAEDCPTPDILIVPGGWGARTEMHHTVMTEWIRALSKKAELTISVCTGALLLAKAGLLDGLSITTNSRAMDLLREAAPLSARIVEGVRYVDNGSIIMSAGVTAGIDAALHAVERLAGEGRALETAAKLEYHWNREAPVLNVFDDQLSIRRATTEDAIKLQELLQEAARWIQSAHGLRQWREENFTQASVDAFIGEHEVFVAERGRELVGCYSVHWTYEEIWGERYHEDAGYVHRLAVSRRYQGAGIGRQLLASAESYIRSQGKRWLRLDCMADNAGLNRYYQSQGFGLQGRFDGEGWSANLYERRIAE
;
A
#
# COMPACT_ATOMS: atom_id res chain seq x y z
N MET A 1 34.05 -2.36 -19.16
CA MET A 1 34.03 -2.57 -17.70
C MET A 1 32.78 -3.36 -17.36
N GLY A 2 32.91 -4.51 -16.69
CA GLY A 2 31.75 -5.32 -16.29
C GLY A 2 30.88 -4.57 -15.27
N LYS A 3 29.59 -4.86 -15.24
CA LYS A 3 28.66 -4.29 -14.24
C LYS A 3 29.14 -4.68 -12.83
N PRO A 4 29.18 -3.76 -11.85
CA PRO A 4 29.61 -4.09 -10.50
C PRO A 4 28.65 -5.11 -9.85
N LYS A 5 29.22 -6.04 -9.07
CA LYS A 5 28.51 -7.08 -8.32
C LYS A 5 27.55 -6.45 -7.31
N LYS A 6 26.28 -6.84 -7.32
CA LYS A 6 25.31 -6.43 -6.29
C LYS A 6 25.63 -7.15 -4.97
N ARG A 7 25.66 -6.43 -3.87
CA ARG A 7 25.95 -6.94 -2.53
C ARG A 7 24.68 -7.40 -1.83
N VAL A 8 24.68 -8.64 -1.36
CA VAL A 8 23.54 -9.27 -0.66
C VAL A 8 23.96 -9.58 0.77
N ALA A 9 23.47 -8.78 1.71
CA ALA A 9 23.70 -9.01 3.13
C ALA A 9 22.56 -9.85 3.71
N VAL A 10 22.90 -10.97 4.34
CA VAL A 10 21.94 -11.79 5.10
C VAL A 10 22.22 -11.60 6.59
N LEU A 11 21.24 -11.05 7.31
CA LEU A 11 21.42 -10.76 8.73
C LEU A 11 21.44 -12.02 9.57
N MET A 12 22.18 -11.98 10.67
CA MET A 12 22.29 -13.04 11.64
C MET A 12 22.22 -12.47 13.07
N TYR A 13 21.58 -13.24 13.95
CA TYR A 13 21.44 -12.92 15.37
C TYR A 13 21.16 -14.21 16.15
N GLU A 14 21.18 -14.12 17.48
CA GLU A 14 20.99 -15.28 18.36
C GLU A 14 19.58 -15.84 18.19
N GLY A 15 19.44 -17.15 17.97
CA GLY A 15 18.13 -17.77 17.74
C GLY A 15 17.49 -17.42 16.39
N VAL A 16 18.30 -17.09 15.37
CA VAL A 16 17.85 -17.02 13.97
C VAL A 16 17.38 -18.40 13.50
N ASP A 17 16.40 -18.45 12.60
CA ASP A 17 16.06 -19.70 11.90
C ASP A 17 17.09 -19.99 10.81
N THR A 18 17.67 -21.20 10.83
CA THR A 18 18.74 -21.56 9.89
C THR A 18 18.26 -21.48 8.45
N LEU A 19 17.05 -21.92 8.15
CA LEU A 19 16.56 -22.02 6.77
C LEU A 19 16.00 -20.68 6.27
N ASP A 20 15.47 -19.83 7.15
CA ASP A 20 15.16 -18.43 6.81
C ASP A 20 16.42 -17.67 6.36
N LEU A 21 17.58 -18.02 6.92
CA LEU A 21 18.89 -17.45 6.57
C LEU A 21 19.46 -18.14 5.31
N ALA A 22 19.63 -19.47 5.37
CA ALA A 22 20.36 -20.23 4.36
C ALA A 22 19.61 -20.36 3.02
N GLY A 23 18.27 -20.45 3.05
CA GLY A 23 17.48 -20.59 1.83
C GLY A 23 17.66 -19.43 0.86
N PRO A 24 17.36 -18.19 1.26
CA PRO A 24 17.62 -17.00 0.44
C PRO A 24 19.12 -16.82 0.12
N PHE A 25 20.01 -17.13 1.07
CA PHE A 25 21.46 -17.06 0.85
C PHE A 25 21.88 -17.93 -0.35
N ASP A 26 21.48 -19.19 -0.37
CA ASP A 26 21.84 -20.14 -1.43
C ASP A 26 21.18 -19.78 -2.77
N VAL A 27 19.95 -19.27 -2.76
CA VAL A 27 19.30 -18.74 -3.98
C VAL A 27 20.15 -17.66 -4.63
N PHE A 28 20.57 -16.63 -3.88
CA PHE A 28 21.39 -15.56 -4.43
C PHE A 28 22.81 -16.03 -4.78
N ALA A 29 23.37 -16.97 -4.00
CA ALA A 29 24.70 -17.52 -4.26
C ALA A 29 24.73 -18.30 -5.59
N VAL A 30 23.73 -19.17 -5.82
CA VAL A 30 23.59 -19.95 -7.06
C VAL A 30 23.23 -19.05 -8.24
N ALA A 31 22.36 -18.06 -8.04
CA ALA A 31 21.99 -17.10 -9.06
C ALA A 31 23.16 -16.21 -9.52
N SER A 32 24.24 -16.11 -8.75
CA SER A 32 25.37 -15.21 -8.96
C SER A 32 26.23 -15.50 -10.19
N ASN A 33 25.92 -16.53 -10.99
CA ASN A 33 26.83 -17.04 -12.03
C ASN A 33 28.24 -17.29 -11.44
N TRP A 34 28.28 -17.99 -10.29
CA TRP A 34 29.51 -18.28 -9.53
C TRP A 34 30.27 -17.04 -9.04
N GLY A 35 29.54 -16.02 -8.56
CA GLY A 35 30.13 -14.86 -7.89
C GLY A 35 30.32 -13.65 -8.81
N GLN A 36 29.79 -13.64 -10.03
CA GLN A 36 29.92 -12.52 -10.97
C GLN A 36 28.84 -11.45 -10.81
N ASP A 37 27.62 -11.83 -10.41
CA ASP A 37 26.47 -10.92 -10.38
C ASP A 37 26.09 -10.50 -8.96
N PHE A 38 26.22 -11.41 -8.00
CA PHE A 38 25.92 -11.18 -6.58
C PHE A 38 27.12 -11.52 -5.67
N GLN A 39 27.43 -10.64 -4.73
CA GLN A 39 28.33 -10.92 -3.61
C GLN A 39 27.47 -11.15 -2.36
N VAL A 40 27.24 -12.41 -2.00
CA VAL A 40 26.42 -12.80 -0.84
C VAL A 40 27.30 -12.98 0.39
N TYR A 41 26.88 -12.43 1.53
CA TYR A 41 27.61 -12.55 2.80
C TYR A 41 26.67 -12.47 4.00
N THR A 42 27.13 -12.98 5.14
CA THR A 42 26.43 -12.88 6.42
C THR A 42 26.92 -11.67 7.22
N ALA A 43 26.00 -10.99 7.89
CA ALA A 43 26.33 -9.86 8.77
C ALA A 43 25.56 -9.95 10.09
N ALA A 44 26.20 -9.58 11.19
CA ALA A 44 25.58 -9.47 12.51
C ALA A 44 26.07 -8.20 13.23
N LEU A 45 25.54 -7.88 14.40
CA LEU A 45 26.05 -6.74 15.17
C LEU A 45 27.52 -6.92 15.56
N GLU A 46 27.90 -8.12 15.98
CA GLU A 46 29.24 -8.46 16.46
C GLU A 46 29.81 -9.67 15.71
N LYS A 47 31.14 -9.76 15.63
CA LYS A 47 31.82 -10.90 15.00
C LYS A 47 32.07 -12.02 16.01
N ARG A 48 31.00 -12.70 16.41
CA ARG A 48 31.03 -13.85 17.34
C ARG A 48 30.24 -15.03 16.79
N GLU A 49 30.28 -16.15 17.52
CA GLU A 49 29.41 -17.28 17.28
C GLU A 49 27.95 -16.93 17.63
N TYR A 50 27.02 -17.33 16.76
CA TYR A 50 25.57 -17.24 16.97
C TYR A 50 24.95 -18.62 16.81
N ARG A 51 24.06 -19.00 17.73
CA ARG A 51 23.35 -20.28 17.66
C ARG A 51 21.97 -20.09 17.04
N SER A 52 21.67 -20.85 16.00
CA SER A 52 20.34 -20.87 15.39
C SER A 52 19.33 -21.64 16.26
N ILE A 53 18.03 -21.50 15.98
CA ILE A 53 16.99 -22.25 16.72
C ILE A 53 17.15 -23.77 16.58
N SER A 54 17.69 -24.24 15.46
CA SER A 54 17.91 -25.67 15.19
C SER A 54 19.21 -26.17 15.82
N GLY A 55 19.98 -25.31 16.48
CA GLY A 55 21.22 -25.64 17.19
C GLY A 55 22.50 -25.55 16.35
N ILE A 56 22.43 -25.10 15.09
CA ILE A 56 23.61 -24.86 14.26
C ILE A 56 24.30 -23.58 14.73
N THR A 57 25.62 -23.61 14.85
CA THR A 57 26.42 -22.44 15.23
C THR A 57 27.12 -21.87 14.00
N LEU A 58 27.01 -20.56 13.80
CA LEU A 58 27.52 -19.85 12.63
C LEU A 58 28.30 -18.61 13.09
N VAL A 59 29.29 -18.19 12.31
CA VAL A 59 30.06 -16.96 12.52
C VAL A 59 29.80 -16.02 11.34
N PRO A 60 29.44 -14.74 11.57
CA PRO A 60 29.13 -13.81 10.48
C PRO A 60 30.41 -13.42 9.74
N SER A 61 30.29 -13.13 8.46
CA SER A 61 31.40 -12.60 7.66
C SER A 61 31.77 -11.19 8.11
N TYR A 62 30.78 -10.38 8.50
CA TYR A 62 30.92 -8.98 8.91
C TYR A 62 30.15 -8.65 10.20
N SER A 63 30.68 -7.72 10.99
CA SER A 63 30.00 -7.04 12.10
C SER A 63 29.30 -5.77 11.61
N ALA A 64 28.57 -5.07 12.49
CA ALA A 64 27.97 -3.79 12.13
C ALA A 64 29.00 -2.70 11.79
N GLU A 65 30.23 -2.83 12.30
CA GLU A 65 31.31 -1.86 12.10
C GLU A 65 32.00 -2.01 10.74
N ASP A 66 32.15 -3.24 10.24
CA ASP A 66 32.88 -3.54 9.01
C ASP A 66 31.97 -4.01 7.84
N CYS A 67 30.65 -4.06 8.06
CA CYS A 67 29.68 -4.48 7.04
C CYS A 67 29.68 -3.53 5.82
N PRO A 68 29.97 -4.04 4.61
CA PRO A 68 29.79 -3.28 3.39
C PRO A 68 28.33 -2.84 3.22
N THR A 69 28.08 -1.67 2.64
CA THR A 69 26.68 -1.28 2.33
C THR A 69 26.08 -2.28 1.32
N PRO A 70 24.94 -2.92 1.63
CA PRO A 70 24.29 -3.87 0.74
C PRO A 70 23.40 -3.18 -0.30
N ASP A 71 23.31 -3.77 -1.49
CA ASP A 71 22.27 -3.47 -2.48
C ASP A 71 20.98 -4.23 -2.15
N ILE A 72 21.10 -5.40 -1.53
CA ILE A 72 20.00 -6.27 -1.11
C ILE A 72 20.20 -6.67 0.34
N LEU A 73 19.21 -6.40 1.19
CA LEU A 73 19.20 -6.79 2.59
C LEU A 73 18.21 -7.93 2.81
N ILE A 74 18.64 -9.01 3.45
CA ILE A 74 17.78 -10.13 3.83
C ILE A 74 17.71 -10.19 5.36
N VAL A 75 16.50 -10.05 5.90
CA VAL A 75 16.21 -10.09 7.33
C VAL A 75 15.45 -11.39 7.64
N PRO A 76 16.15 -12.44 8.10
CA PRO A 76 15.51 -13.71 8.42
C PRO A 76 14.65 -13.62 9.69
N GLY A 77 13.91 -14.68 9.99
CA GLY A 77 13.16 -14.86 11.21
C GLY A 77 13.86 -15.76 12.22
N GLY A 78 13.08 -16.53 12.97
CA GLY A 78 13.52 -17.31 14.13
C GLY A 78 12.93 -16.83 15.44
N TRP A 79 13.23 -17.56 16.52
CA TRP A 79 12.74 -17.24 17.86
C TRP A 79 13.41 -15.98 18.42
N GLY A 80 14.67 -15.75 18.05
CA GLY A 80 15.45 -14.57 18.41
C GLY A 80 14.81 -13.26 17.96
N ALA A 81 14.03 -13.28 16.87
CA ALA A 81 13.35 -12.09 16.34
C ALA A 81 12.46 -11.39 17.38
N ARG A 82 11.87 -12.15 18.32
CA ARG A 82 11.01 -11.61 19.40
C ARG A 82 11.80 -10.79 20.41
N THR A 83 13.07 -11.11 20.60
CA THR A 83 13.99 -10.34 21.45
C THR A 83 14.59 -9.18 20.65
N GLU A 84 15.11 -9.47 19.45
CA GLU A 84 15.83 -8.49 18.62
C GLU A 84 14.95 -7.36 18.10
N MET A 85 13.64 -7.56 17.94
CA MET A 85 12.71 -6.48 17.57
C MET A 85 12.64 -5.35 18.63
N HIS A 86 13.06 -5.63 19.87
CA HIS A 86 13.16 -4.64 20.95
C HIS A 86 14.59 -4.13 21.17
N HIS A 87 15.56 -4.65 20.41
CA HIS A 87 16.94 -4.22 20.48
C HIS A 87 17.16 -3.02 19.56
N THR A 88 17.22 -1.81 20.15
CA THR A 88 17.27 -0.55 19.40
C THR A 88 18.44 -0.50 18.42
N VAL A 89 19.64 -0.95 18.82
CA VAL A 89 20.82 -0.97 17.94
C VAL A 89 20.57 -1.84 16.70
N MET A 90 19.98 -3.03 16.87
CA MET A 90 19.63 -3.90 15.75
C MET A 90 18.62 -3.24 14.81
N THR A 91 17.50 -2.74 15.35
CA THR A 91 16.42 -2.15 14.54
C THR A 91 16.84 -0.86 13.82
N GLU A 92 17.67 -0.03 14.44
CA GLU A 92 18.24 1.17 13.80
C GLU A 92 19.24 0.79 12.70
N TRP A 93 20.06 -0.24 12.93
CA TRP A 93 20.98 -0.74 11.92
C TRP A 93 20.23 -1.31 10.71
N ILE A 94 19.19 -2.12 10.93
CA ILE A 94 18.28 -2.61 9.87
C ILE A 94 17.69 -1.44 9.09
N ARG A 95 17.17 -0.41 9.78
CA ARG A 95 16.63 0.80 9.13
C ARG A 95 17.69 1.50 8.27
N ALA A 96 18.91 1.64 8.78
CA ALA A 96 20.00 2.31 8.09
C ALA A 96 20.47 1.55 6.84
N LEU A 97 20.57 0.22 6.92
CA LEU A 97 20.90 -0.64 5.77
C LEU A 97 19.77 -0.63 4.74
N SER A 98 18.51 -0.83 5.17
CA SER A 98 17.36 -0.88 4.27
C SER A 98 17.13 0.43 3.51
N LYS A 99 17.47 1.59 4.08
CA LYS A 99 17.37 2.88 3.39
C LYS A 99 18.35 3.03 2.22
N LYS A 100 19.44 2.27 2.23
CA LYS A 100 20.48 2.30 1.19
C LYS A 100 20.35 1.15 0.19
N ALA A 101 19.73 0.05 0.62
CA ALA A 101 19.44 -1.08 -0.24
C ALA A 101 18.39 -0.74 -1.31
N GLU A 102 18.55 -1.29 -2.50
CA GLU A 102 17.52 -1.28 -3.55
C GLU A 102 16.35 -2.20 -3.18
N LEU A 103 16.64 -3.29 -2.46
CA LEU A 103 15.65 -4.29 -2.07
C LEU A 103 15.91 -4.80 -0.64
N THR A 104 14.87 -4.86 0.16
CA THR A 104 14.87 -5.59 1.44
C THR A 104 13.91 -6.78 1.35
N ILE A 105 14.36 -7.95 1.80
CA ILE A 105 13.55 -9.16 1.88
C ILE A 105 13.45 -9.55 3.35
N SER A 106 12.23 -9.63 3.90
CA SER A 106 12.00 -10.22 5.22
C SER A 106 11.48 -11.63 5.07
N VAL A 107 12.02 -12.57 5.84
CA VAL A 107 11.52 -13.94 5.90
C VAL A 107 10.91 -14.19 7.27
N CYS A 108 9.71 -14.80 7.32
CA CYS A 108 9.10 -15.26 8.56
C CYS A 108 9.00 -14.14 9.60
N THR A 109 9.48 -14.34 10.83
CA THR A 109 9.48 -13.33 11.90
C THR A 109 10.44 -12.16 11.67
N GLY A 110 11.25 -12.16 10.60
CA GLY A 110 12.01 -10.98 10.17
C GLY A 110 11.12 -9.75 9.97
N ALA A 111 9.84 -9.98 9.62
CA ALA A 111 8.79 -8.98 9.57
C ALA A 111 8.65 -8.15 10.86
N LEU A 112 8.87 -8.74 12.03
CA LEU A 112 8.77 -8.07 13.33
C LEU A 112 9.89 -7.05 13.53
N LEU A 113 11.10 -7.39 13.07
CA LEU A 113 12.23 -6.46 13.11
C LEU A 113 11.99 -5.29 12.15
N LEU A 114 11.46 -5.54 10.94
CA LEU A 114 11.08 -4.47 10.01
C LEU A 114 9.98 -3.57 10.58
N ALA A 115 9.00 -4.14 11.27
CA ALA A 115 7.94 -3.38 11.93
C ALA A 115 8.53 -2.41 12.96
N LYS A 116 9.41 -2.89 13.84
CA LYS A 116 10.06 -2.05 14.87
C LYS A 116 11.15 -1.13 14.32
N ALA A 117 11.75 -1.49 13.18
CA ALA A 117 12.58 -0.60 12.39
C ALA A 117 11.78 0.50 11.66
N GLY A 118 10.44 0.53 11.77
CA GLY A 118 9.58 1.56 11.18
C GLY A 118 9.64 1.60 9.65
N LEU A 119 9.71 0.42 9.03
CA LEU A 119 9.84 0.25 7.57
C LEU A 119 8.52 -0.16 6.90
N LEU A 120 7.45 -0.38 7.66
CA LEU A 120 6.23 -1.02 7.16
C LEU A 120 5.03 -0.07 6.96
N ASP A 121 5.25 1.24 7.04
CA ASP A 121 4.18 2.22 6.87
C ASP A 121 3.55 2.15 5.48
N GLY A 122 2.22 1.97 5.44
CA GLY A 122 1.46 1.91 4.20
C GLY A 122 1.85 0.73 3.30
N LEU A 123 2.37 -0.37 3.86
CA LEU A 123 2.75 -1.56 3.10
C LEU A 123 1.75 -2.70 3.28
N SER A 124 1.68 -3.60 2.30
CA SER A 124 1.09 -4.93 2.48
C SER A 124 2.12 -5.82 3.14
N ILE A 125 1.77 -6.40 4.29
CA ILE A 125 2.70 -7.12 5.14
C ILE A 125 2.21 -8.54 5.41
N THR A 126 3.15 -9.47 5.52
CA THR A 126 2.86 -10.85 5.89
C THR A 126 3.98 -11.40 6.78
N THR A 127 3.73 -12.52 7.44
CA THR A 127 4.72 -13.29 8.22
C THR A 127 4.26 -14.74 8.28
N ASN A 128 5.00 -15.60 9.00
CA ASN A 128 4.55 -16.97 9.24
C ASN A 128 3.24 -16.98 10.06
N SER A 129 2.40 -17.99 9.82
CA SER A 129 1.07 -18.08 10.44
C SER A 129 1.09 -17.99 11.98
N ARG A 130 2.14 -18.49 12.64
CA ARG A 130 2.26 -18.49 14.11
C ARG A 130 2.65 -17.15 14.71
N ALA A 131 3.10 -16.19 13.90
CA ALA A 131 3.51 -14.86 14.36
C ALA A 131 2.56 -13.75 13.86
N MET A 132 1.44 -14.11 13.24
CA MET A 132 0.54 -13.14 12.63
C MET A 132 -0.05 -12.17 13.66
N ASP A 133 -0.50 -12.68 14.82
CA ASP A 133 -1.01 -11.84 15.92
C ASP A 133 0.03 -10.83 16.41
N LEU A 134 1.26 -11.29 16.63
CA LEU A 134 2.37 -10.44 17.05
C LEU A 134 2.74 -9.41 15.99
N LEU A 135 2.64 -9.75 14.71
CA LEU A 135 2.81 -8.77 13.63
C LEU A 135 1.70 -7.71 13.66
N ARG A 136 0.43 -8.10 13.93
CA ARG A 136 -0.68 -7.14 14.06
C ARG A 136 -0.43 -6.12 15.16
N GLU A 137 0.12 -6.58 16.28
CA GLU A 137 0.46 -5.72 17.43
C GLU A 137 1.68 -4.83 17.16
N ALA A 138 2.67 -5.34 16.42
CA ALA A 138 3.93 -4.63 16.20
C ALA A 138 3.90 -3.63 15.04
N ALA A 139 3.08 -3.89 14.03
CA ALA A 139 3.01 -3.13 12.79
C ALA A 139 2.28 -1.78 12.95
N PRO A 140 2.60 -0.77 12.10
CA PRO A 140 1.84 0.47 12.09
C PRO A 140 0.41 0.25 11.58
N LEU A 141 -0.53 1.06 12.07
CA LEU A 141 -1.95 1.00 11.68
C LEU A 141 -2.18 1.21 10.17
N SER A 142 -1.22 1.83 9.49
CA SER A 142 -1.23 2.09 8.05
C SER A 142 -0.95 0.82 7.23
N ALA A 143 -0.39 -0.24 7.83
CA ALA A 143 -0.04 -1.47 7.14
C ALA A 143 -1.25 -2.40 6.95
N ARG A 144 -1.31 -3.08 5.81
CA ARG A 144 -2.34 -4.07 5.49
C ARG A 144 -1.80 -5.48 5.68
N ILE A 145 -2.41 -6.24 6.57
CA ILE A 145 -2.03 -7.62 6.82
C ILE A 145 -2.63 -8.53 5.75
N VAL A 146 -1.78 -9.37 5.15
CA VAL A 146 -2.16 -10.34 4.12
C VAL A 146 -1.81 -11.74 4.62
N GLU A 147 -2.81 -12.60 4.70
CA GLU A 147 -2.69 -13.98 5.20
C GLU A 147 -2.86 -14.98 4.05
N GLY A 148 -2.40 -16.22 4.26
CA GLY A 148 -2.57 -17.30 3.28
C GLY A 148 -1.75 -17.14 2.00
N VAL A 149 -0.71 -16.32 2.03
CA VAL A 149 0.19 -16.07 0.90
C VAL A 149 1.60 -16.55 1.20
N ARG A 150 2.37 -16.91 0.16
CA ARG A 150 3.80 -17.21 0.32
C ARG A 150 4.60 -15.94 0.55
N TYR A 151 4.36 -14.92 -0.24
CA TYR A 151 5.03 -13.63 -0.11
C TYR A 151 4.19 -12.50 -0.69
N VAL A 152 4.49 -11.29 -0.21
CA VAL A 152 3.97 -10.02 -0.68
C VAL A 152 5.13 -9.20 -1.22
N ASP A 153 4.92 -8.52 -2.34
CA ASP A 153 5.94 -7.68 -2.95
C ASP A 153 5.52 -6.20 -2.90
N ASN A 154 6.25 -5.40 -2.12
CA ASN A 154 6.02 -3.96 -1.97
C ASN A 154 6.92 -3.08 -2.86
N GLY A 155 7.49 -3.63 -3.93
CA GLY A 155 8.49 -2.94 -4.74
C GLY A 155 9.85 -3.01 -4.06
N SER A 156 10.17 -2.08 -3.17
CA SER A 156 11.47 -2.04 -2.46
C SER A 156 11.55 -2.98 -1.26
N ILE A 157 10.42 -3.54 -0.80
CA ILE A 157 10.37 -4.52 0.30
C ILE A 157 9.54 -5.74 -0.09
N ILE A 158 10.15 -6.91 -0.11
CA ILE A 158 9.43 -8.20 -0.22
C ILE A 158 9.33 -8.80 1.18
N MET A 159 8.14 -9.27 1.56
CA MET A 159 7.97 -10.01 2.81
C MET A 159 7.43 -11.40 2.51
N SER A 160 8.07 -12.43 3.03
CA SER A 160 7.58 -13.79 2.91
C SER A 160 7.00 -14.31 4.22
N ALA A 161 6.14 -15.31 4.10
CA ALA A 161 5.61 -16.08 5.20
C ALA A 161 6.71 -17.00 5.77
N GLY A 162 6.35 -18.21 6.23
CA GLY A 162 7.28 -19.10 6.91
C GLY A 162 8.34 -19.73 5.99
N VAL A 163 9.56 -19.85 6.50
CA VAL A 163 10.63 -20.77 6.10
C VAL A 163 10.82 -20.92 4.60
N THR A 164 10.19 -21.91 3.97
CA THR A 164 10.39 -22.20 2.54
C THR A 164 9.82 -21.13 1.62
N ALA A 165 8.86 -20.33 2.10
CA ALA A 165 8.36 -19.18 1.35
C ALA A 165 9.45 -18.10 1.14
N GLY A 166 10.48 -18.07 1.98
CA GLY A 166 11.65 -17.23 1.79
C GLY A 166 12.48 -17.61 0.56
N ILE A 167 12.51 -18.90 0.20
CA ILE A 167 13.19 -19.39 -1.01
C ILE A 167 12.44 -18.90 -2.26
N ASP A 168 11.11 -19.03 -2.30
CA ASP A 168 10.33 -18.53 -3.44
C ASP A 168 10.39 -17.02 -3.57
N ALA A 169 10.37 -16.29 -2.45
CA ALA A 169 10.52 -14.84 -2.42
C ALA A 169 11.91 -14.41 -2.95
N ALA A 170 12.96 -15.14 -2.62
CA ALA A 170 14.30 -14.90 -3.15
C ALA A 170 14.39 -15.22 -4.66
N LEU A 171 13.75 -16.29 -5.13
CA LEU A 171 13.69 -16.61 -6.57
C LEU A 171 12.90 -15.56 -7.35
N HIS A 172 11.78 -15.08 -6.80
CA HIS A 172 11.03 -13.94 -7.33
C HIS A 172 11.89 -12.67 -7.38
N ALA A 173 12.69 -12.40 -6.35
CA ALA A 173 13.64 -11.28 -6.37
C ALA A 173 14.71 -11.45 -7.46
N VAL A 174 15.24 -12.66 -7.65
CA VAL A 174 16.18 -12.97 -8.76
C VAL A 174 15.52 -12.74 -10.12
N GLU A 175 14.26 -13.14 -10.31
CA GLU A 175 13.49 -12.87 -11.53
C GLU A 175 13.40 -11.37 -11.78
N ARG A 176 13.04 -10.57 -10.77
CA ARG A 176 12.95 -9.11 -10.90
C ARG A 176 14.29 -8.44 -11.26
N LEU A 177 15.38 -8.94 -10.69
CA LEU A 177 16.70 -8.29 -10.78
C LEU A 177 17.53 -8.76 -11.99
N ALA A 178 17.36 -10.02 -12.39
CA ALA A 178 18.19 -10.69 -13.38
C ALA A 178 17.39 -11.41 -14.49
N GLY A 179 16.06 -11.34 -14.45
CA GLY A 179 15.15 -11.91 -15.43
C GLY A 179 14.69 -13.34 -15.10
N GLU A 180 13.52 -13.72 -15.62
CA GLU A 180 12.88 -15.02 -15.39
C GLU A 180 13.81 -16.20 -15.71
N GLY A 181 14.55 -16.13 -16.81
CA GLY A 181 15.48 -17.20 -17.21
C GLY A 181 16.54 -17.50 -16.15
N ARG A 182 17.06 -16.48 -15.46
CA ARG A 182 18.03 -16.67 -14.37
C ARG A 182 17.39 -17.31 -13.14
N ALA A 183 16.17 -16.90 -12.78
CA ALA A 183 15.44 -17.48 -11.66
C ALA A 183 15.13 -18.95 -11.89
N LEU A 184 14.64 -19.31 -13.08
CA LEU A 184 14.37 -20.70 -13.46
C LEU A 184 15.63 -21.57 -13.48
N GLU A 185 16.73 -21.05 -14.03
CA GLU A 185 18.03 -21.74 -14.00
C GLU A 185 18.52 -21.96 -12.57
N THR A 186 18.35 -20.95 -11.71
CA THR A 186 18.73 -21.03 -10.28
C THR A 186 17.91 -22.10 -9.56
N ALA A 187 16.59 -22.10 -9.74
CA ALA A 187 15.70 -23.12 -9.17
C ALA A 187 16.09 -24.52 -9.64
N ALA A 188 16.38 -24.69 -10.94
CA ALA A 188 16.82 -25.97 -11.50
C ALA A 188 18.16 -26.44 -10.91
N LYS A 189 19.15 -25.55 -10.75
CA LYS A 189 20.44 -25.87 -10.13
C LYS A 189 20.34 -26.24 -8.65
N LEU A 190 19.36 -25.66 -7.94
CA LEU A 190 19.03 -26.02 -6.57
C LEU A 190 18.17 -27.29 -6.47
N GLU A 191 17.74 -27.86 -7.60
CA GLU A 191 16.75 -28.94 -7.68
C GLU A 191 15.45 -28.60 -6.90
N TYR A 192 15.11 -27.31 -6.88
CA TYR A 192 14.00 -26.77 -6.12
C TYR A 192 12.78 -26.57 -7.02
N HIS A 193 11.64 -27.15 -6.62
CA HIS A 193 10.37 -26.89 -7.29
C HIS A 193 9.80 -25.54 -6.82
N TRP A 194 10.14 -24.48 -7.55
CA TRP A 194 9.70 -23.12 -7.26
C TRP A 194 8.17 -22.99 -7.30
N ASN A 195 7.56 -22.60 -6.18
CA ASN A 195 6.15 -22.26 -6.15
C ASN A 195 5.95 -20.81 -6.65
N ARG A 196 5.50 -20.72 -7.91
CA ARG A 196 5.23 -19.46 -8.63
C ARG A 196 3.83 -18.90 -8.40
N GLU A 197 3.18 -19.21 -7.27
CA GLU A 197 1.99 -18.48 -6.85
C GLU A 197 2.25 -16.97 -6.99
N ALA A 198 1.36 -16.28 -7.71
CA ALA A 198 1.53 -14.87 -8.00
C ALA A 198 1.66 -14.11 -6.67
N PRO A 199 2.71 -13.29 -6.48
CA PRO A 199 2.81 -12.47 -5.28
C PRO A 199 1.56 -11.63 -5.11
N VAL A 200 1.15 -11.42 -3.86
CA VAL A 200 0.28 -10.28 -3.59
C VAL A 200 1.14 -9.04 -3.72
N LEU A 201 1.00 -8.38 -4.87
CA LEU A 201 1.62 -7.09 -5.11
C LEU A 201 0.99 -6.06 -4.19
N ASN A 202 1.83 -5.27 -3.55
CA ASN A 202 1.40 -4.13 -2.82
C ASN A 202 0.97 -3.04 -3.80
N VAL A 203 -0.32 -2.99 -4.07
CA VAL A 203 -0.88 -2.01 -5.00
C VAL A 203 -0.93 -0.61 -4.39
N PHE A 204 -0.13 -0.28 -3.36
CA PHE A 204 -0.01 1.10 -2.86
C PHE A 204 0.77 2.02 -3.83
N ASP A 205 1.37 1.47 -4.89
CA ASP A 205 2.11 2.22 -5.92
C ASP A 205 1.59 2.03 -7.35
N ASP A 206 0.26 2.05 -7.52
CA ASP A 206 -0.32 2.59 -8.76
C ASP A 206 -0.72 4.03 -8.45
N GLN A 207 -0.10 5.00 -9.14
CA GLN A 207 -0.55 6.39 -9.13
C GLN A 207 -2.04 6.40 -9.43
N LEU A 208 -2.80 7.10 -8.58
CA LEU A 208 -4.21 7.34 -8.84
C LEU A 208 -4.30 8.24 -10.09
N SER A 209 -4.66 7.66 -11.23
CA SER A 209 -4.90 8.42 -12.45
C SER A 209 -6.30 9.00 -12.36
N ILE A 210 -6.41 10.33 -12.34
CA ILE A 210 -7.71 11.01 -12.33
C ILE A 210 -7.89 11.72 -13.67
N ARG A 211 -8.96 11.38 -14.36
CA ARG A 211 -9.30 11.94 -15.68
C ARG A 211 -10.79 12.22 -15.79
N ARG A 212 -11.17 13.04 -16.77
CA ARG A 212 -12.58 13.24 -17.13
C ARG A 212 -13.16 11.91 -17.62
N ALA A 213 -14.37 11.59 -17.17
CA ALA A 213 -15.09 10.40 -17.59
C ALA A 213 -15.55 10.54 -19.04
N THR A 214 -15.61 9.42 -19.74
CA THR A 214 -16.25 9.30 -21.06
C THR A 214 -17.42 8.33 -20.96
N THR A 215 -18.25 8.25 -21.99
CA THR A 215 -19.36 7.27 -22.04
C THR A 215 -18.88 5.82 -21.96
N GLU A 216 -17.61 5.54 -22.28
CA GLU A 216 -17.01 4.21 -22.11
C GLU A 216 -16.85 3.82 -20.63
N ASP A 217 -16.81 4.79 -19.72
CA ASP A 217 -16.69 4.56 -18.28
C ASP A 217 -18.02 4.25 -17.60
N ALA A 218 -19.14 4.44 -18.30
CA ALA A 218 -20.48 4.46 -17.69
C ALA A 218 -20.83 3.15 -16.98
N ILE A 219 -20.49 2.00 -17.56
CA ILE A 219 -20.73 0.68 -16.94
C ILE A 219 -19.95 0.57 -15.61
N LYS A 220 -18.65 0.88 -15.63
CA LYS A 220 -17.79 0.80 -14.43
C LYS A 220 -18.20 1.82 -13.36
N LEU A 221 -18.58 3.02 -13.79
CA LEU A 221 -19.06 4.08 -12.90
C LEU A 221 -20.40 3.70 -12.28
N GLN A 222 -21.29 3.08 -13.04
CA GLN A 222 -22.56 2.54 -12.52
C GLN A 222 -22.29 1.52 -11.41
N GLU A 223 -21.40 0.54 -11.66
CA GLU A 223 -21.03 -0.47 -10.66
C GLU A 223 -20.49 0.17 -9.37
N LEU A 224 -19.58 1.15 -9.48
CA LEU A 224 -19.04 1.87 -8.33
C LEU A 224 -20.13 2.61 -7.54
N LEU A 225 -21.03 3.32 -8.23
CA LEU A 225 -22.10 4.09 -7.59
C LEU A 225 -23.14 3.18 -6.94
N GLN A 226 -23.47 2.05 -7.56
CA GLN A 226 -24.36 1.04 -6.99
C GLN A 226 -23.74 0.34 -5.78
N GLU A 227 -22.43 0.04 -5.79
CA GLU A 227 -21.69 -0.46 -4.62
C GLU A 227 -21.79 0.54 -3.45
N ALA A 228 -21.52 1.82 -3.72
CA ALA A 228 -21.61 2.88 -2.72
C ALA A 228 -23.04 3.03 -2.18
N ALA A 229 -24.05 2.97 -3.05
CA ALA A 229 -25.47 3.06 -2.67
C ALA A 229 -25.90 1.93 -1.74
N ARG A 230 -25.59 0.67 -2.11
CA ARG A 230 -25.88 -0.51 -1.27
C ARG A 230 -25.26 -0.40 0.11
N TRP A 231 -24.03 0.12 0.19
CA TRP A 231 -23.39 0.34 1.48
C TRP A 231 -24.09 1.42 2.31
N ILE A 232 -24.41 2.58 1.72
CA ILE A 232 -25.07 3.67 2.45
C ILE A 232 -26.41 3.19 3.05
N GLN A 233 -27.15 2.39 2.29
CA GLN A 233 -28.43 1.81 2.72
C GLN A 233 -28.25 0.79 3.86
N SER A 234 -27.30 -0.13 3.74
CA SER A 234 -27.06 -1.20 4.73
C SER A 234 -26.39 -0.73 6.01
N ALA A 235 -25.50 0.27 5.95
CA ALA A 235 -24.68 0.67 7.09
C ALA A 235 -25.35 1.69 8.03
N HIS A 236 -26.31 2.49 7.54
CA HIS A 236 -26.78 3.65 8.31
C HIS A 236 -28.27 4.01 8.16
N GLY A 237 -29.09 3.25 7.41
CA GLY A 237 -30.48 3.64 7.13
C GLY A 237 -30.60 5.01 6.43
N LEU A 238 -29.48 5.54 5.90
CA LEU A 238 -29.40 6.81 5.19
C LEU A 238 -29.99 6.61 3.81
N ARG A 239 -31.00 7.41 3.46
CA ARG A 239 -31.70 7.33 2.16
C ARG A 239 -30.99 8.08 1.04
N GLN A 240 -29.71 8.42 1.22
CA GLN A 240 -28.98 9.33 0.34
C GLN A 240 -28.94 8.80 -1.10
N TRP A 241 -28.52 7.55 -1.28
CA TRP A 241 -28.34 6.92 -2.60
C TRP A 241 -29.20 5.67 -2.72
N ARG A 242 -29.85 5.50 -3.86
CA ARG A 242 -30.61 4.29 -4.20
C ARG A 242 -30.01 3.62 -5.40
N GLU A 243 -29.75 2.32 -5.29
CA GLU A 243 -29.19 1.51 -6.39
C GLU A 243 -30.01 1.66 -7.67
N GLU A 244 -31.34 1.69 -7.52
CA GLU A 244 -32.32 1.90 -8.60
C GLU A 244 -32.14 3.23 -9.35
N ASN A 245 -31.55 4.25 -8.73
CA ASN A 245 -31.33 5.55 -9.36
C ASN A 245 -30.10 5.56 -10.29
N PHE A 246 -29.24 4.54 -10.19
CA PHE A 246 -28.03 4.39 -11.02
C PHE A 246 -28.27 3.31 -12.07
N THR A 247 -29.14 3.63 -13.04
CA THR A 247 -29.29 2.82 -14.26
C THR A 247 -28.21 3.21 -15.26
N GLN A 248 -27.93 2.34 -16.23
CA GLN A 248 -26.97 2.65 -17.29
C GLN A 248 -27.32 3.99 -17.98
N ALA A 249 -28.60 4.17 -18.35
CA ALA A 249 -29.07 5.40 -18.98
C ALA A 249 -28.92 6.66 -18.10
N SER A 250 -29.12 6.55 -16.79
CA SER A 250 -28.96 7.70 -15.88
C SER A 250 -27.49 8.06 -15.66
N VAL A 251 -26.58 7.08 -15.68
CA VAL A 251 -25.14 7.31 -15.59
C VAL A 251 -24.60 7.88 -16.90
N ASP A 252 -25.06 7.38 -18.05
CA ASP A 252 -24.72 7.93 -19.37
C ASP A 252 -25.11 9.41 -19.49
N ALA A 253 -26.37 9.74 -19.15
CA ALA A 253 -26.85 11.11 -19.13
C ALA A 253 -26.02 11.99 -18.17
N PHE A 254 -25.72 11.46 -16.97
CA PHE A 254 -24.91 12.19 -15.98
C PHE A 254 -23.50 12.52 -16.47
N ILE A 255 -22.83 11.61 -17.19
CA ILE A 255 -21.52 11.87 -17.81
C ILE A 255 -21.64 12.92 -18.92
N GLY A 256 -22.75 12.93 -19.67
CA GLY A 256 -23.00 13.91 -20.74
C GLY A 256 -23.35 15.32 -20.24
N GLU A 257 -24.08 15.42 -19.13
CA GLU A 257 -24.62 16.68 -18.60
C GLU A 257 -23.68 17.38 -17.62
N HIS A 258 -22.78 16.64 -16.96
CA HIS A 258 -21.92 17.16 -15.90
C HIS A 258 -20.44 16.89 -16.13
N GLU A 259 -19.59 17.61 -15.40
CA GLU A 259 -18.15 17.40 -15.44
C GLU A 259 -17.77 16.30 -14.46
N VAL A 260 -17.84 15.07 -14.95
CA VAL A 260 -17.55 13.87 -14.16
C VAL A 260 -16.09 13.46 -14.29
N PHE A 261 -15.48 13.09 -13.18
CA PHE A 261 -14.12 12.61 -13.10
C PHE A 261 -14.10 11.21 -12.48
N VAL A 262 -13.30 10.33 -13.07
CA VAL A 262 -13.06 8.97 -12.58
C VAL A 262 -11.61 8.85 -12.16
N ALA A 263 -11.40 8.11 -11.09
CA ALA A 263 -10.09 7.77 -10.58
C ALA A 263 -9.83 6.29 -10.81
N GLU A 264 -8.74 6.02 -11.51
CA GLU A 264 -8.32 4.68 -11.88
C GLU A 264 -7.04 4.32 -11.14
N ARG A 265 -6.97 3.05 -10.73
CA ARG A 265 -5.77 2.42 -10.21
C ARG A 265 -5.48 1.20 -11.06
N GLY A 266 -4.43 1.26 -11.87
CA GLY A 266 -4.18 0.28 -12.91
C GLY A 266 -5.32 0.27 -13.95
N ARG A 267 -6.12 -0.80 -13.97
CA ARG A 267 -7.31 -0.94 -14.85
C ARG A 267 -8.65 -0.86 -14.10
N GLU A 268 -8.61 -0.68 -12.78
CA GLU A 268 -9.80 -0.66 -11.91
C GLU A 268 -10.23 0.79 -11.64
N LEU A 269 -11.53 1.05 -11.70
CA LEU A 269 -12.13 2.32 -11.32
C LEU A 269 -12.35 2.32 -9.79
N VAL A 270 -11.59 3.14 -9.08
CA VAL A 270 -11.50 3.12 -7.61
C VAL A 270 -12.19 4.31 -6.93
N GLY A 271 -12.59 5.32 -7.69
CA GLY A 271 -13.35 6.44 -7.18
C GLY A 271 -13.88 7.35 -8.29
N CYS A 272 -14.76 8.28 -7.92
CA CYS A 272 -15.28 9.30 -8.82
C CYS A 272 -15.69 10.56 -8.05
N TYR A 273 -15.85 11.66 -8.77
CA TYR A 273 -16.56 12.86 -8.33
C TYR A 273 -17.10 13.62 -9.55
N SER A 274 -18.03 14.54 -9.34
CA SER A 274 -18.42 15.52 -10.36
C SER A 274 -18.24 16.94 -9.86
N VAL A 275 -18.09 17.88 -10.78
CA VAL A 275 -18.09 19.32 -10.51
C VAL A 275 -19.29 19.97 -11.19
N HIS A 276 -20.04 20.73 -10.41
CA HIS A 276 -21.21 21.48 -10.83
C HIS A 276 -20.91 22.97 -10.66
N TRP A 277 -21.35 23.79 -11.61
CA TRP A 277 -21.11 25.24 -11.60
C TRP A 277 -22.34 26.04 -11.14
N THR A 278 -23.53 25.44 -11.25
CA THR A 278 -24.80 25.98 -10.77
C THR A 278 -25.40 24.99 -9.78
N TYR A 279 -25.61 25.43 -8.54
CA TYR A 279 -26.16 24.57 -7.49
C TYR A 279 -27.02 25.34 -6.48
N GLU A 280 -27.93 26.15 -7.03
CA GLU A 280 -28.77 27.09 -6.28
C GLU A 280 -29.78 26.39 -5.37
N GLU A 281 -30.31 25.22 -5.75
CA GLU A 281 -31.40 24.55 -5.04
C GLU A 281 -31.06 24.22 -3.58
N ILE A 282 -29.83 23.76 -3.31
CA ILE A 282 -29.38 23.37 -1.96
C ILE A 282 -28.66 24.51 -1.23
N TRP A 283 -27.98 25.40 -1.96
CA TRP A 283 -27.22 26.48 -1.34
C TRP A 283 -28.03 27.76 -1.13
N GLY A 284 -29.15 27.94 -1.82
CA GLY A 284 -30.07 29.07 -1.69
C GLY A 284 -29.33 30.41 -1.70
N GLU A 285 -29.61 31.27 -0.72
CA GLU A 285 -28.96 32.58 -0.56
C GLU A 285 -27.43 32.52 -0.39
N ARG A 286 -26.86 31.36 -0.03
CA ARG A 286 -25.41 31.19 0.09
C ARG A 286 -24.75 30.86 -1.24
N TYR A 287 -25.52 30.54 -2.29
CA TYR A 287 -24.98 30.30 -3.62
C TYR A 287 -24.19 31.51 -4.13
N HIS A 288 -23.08 31.26 -4.81
CA HIS A 288 -22.39 32.28 -5.57
C HIS A 288 -21.62 31.66 -6.73
N GLU A 289 -21.48 32.42 -7.82
CA GLU A 289 -20.85 31.97 -9.06
C GLU A 289 -19.33 31.72 -8.94
N ASP A 290 -18.69 32.21 -7.88
CA ASP A 290 -17.25 32.04 -7.63
C ASP A 290 -16.89 30.73 -6.90
N ALA A 291 -17.72 29.70 -7.06
CA ALA A 291 -17.49 28.38 -6.50
C ALA A 291 -17.62 27.27 -7.54
N GLY A 292 -16.85 26.20 -7.37
CA GLY A 292 -17.17 24.88 -7.92
C GLY A 292 -17.77 23.97 -6.85
N TYR A 293 -18.83 23.26 -7.20
CA TYR A 293 -19.58 22.40 -6.28
C TYR A 293 -19.28 20.93 -6.57
N VAL A 294 -18.63 20.25 -5.63
CA VAL A 294 -18.25 18.83 -5.75
C VAL A 294 -19.43 17.96 -5.33
N HIS A 295 -19.89 17.12 -6.26
CA HIS A 295 -20.96 16.16 -6.03
C HIS A 295 -20.53 14.73 -6.32
N ARG A 296 -21.34 13.79 -5.83
CA ARG A 296 -21.19 12.34 -6.05
C ARG A 296 -19.77 11.82 -5.84
N LEU A 297 -19.06 12.38 -4.84
CA LEU A 297 -17.73 11.90 -4.47
C LEU A 297 -17.86 10.51 -3.82
N ALA A 298 -17.38 9.48 -4.51
CA ALA A 298 -17.37 8.11 -4.04
C ALA A 298 -15.98 7.49 -4.17
N VAL A 299 -15.68 6.56 -3.25
CA VAL A 299 -14.48 5.72 -3.26
C VAL A 299 -14.93 4.28 -3.09
N SER A 300 -14.38 3.36 -3.90
CA SER A 300 -14.67 1.94 -3.78
C SER A 300 -14.30 1.44 -2.38
N ARG A 301 -15.13 0.57 -1.80
CA ARG A 301 -14.92 0.09 -0.43
C ARG A 301 -13.66 -0.73 -0.28
N ARG A 302 -13.24 -1.39 -1.36
CA ARG A 302 -11.98 -2.14 -1.44
C ARG A 302 -10.76 -1.30 -1.09
N TYR A 303 -10.88 0.03 -1.24
CA TYR A 303 -9.81 1.00 -1.01
C TYR A 303 -10.13 1.97 0.13
N GLN A 304 -11.07 1.63 1.03
CA GLN A 304 -11.36 2.44 2.19
C GLN A 304 -10.10 2.61 3.05
N GLY A 305 -9.82 3.85 3.47
CA GLY A 305 -8.62 4.17 4.26
C GLY A 305 -7.34 4.36 3.45
N ALA A 306 -7.33 4.07 2.14
CA ALA A 306 -6.16 4.23 1.28
C ALA A 306 -5.88 5.69 0.85
N GLY A 307 -6.53 6.68 1.47
CA GLY A 307 -6.31 8.10 1.17
C GLY A 307 -6.88 8.59 -0.17
N ILE A 308 -7.60 7.76 -0.94
CA ILE A 308 -8.15 8.12 -2.26
C ILE A 308 -9.08 9.33 -2.18
N GLY A 309 -9.96 9.40 -1.18
CA GLY A 309 -10.89 10.52 -1.03
C GLY A 309 -10.19 11.89 -0.92
N ARG A 310 -9.01 11.93 -0.28
CA ARG A 310 -8.19 13.16 -0.18
C ARG A 310 -7.63 13.55 -1.54
N GLN A 311 -7.16 12.57 -2.31
CA GLN A 311 -6.63 12.79 -3.65
C GLN A 311 -7.72 13.26 -4.63
N LEU A 312 -8.94 12.70 -4.53
CA LEU A 312 -10.10 13.19 -5.30
C LEU A 312 -10.42 14.65 -4.99
N LEU A 313 -10.42 15.04 -3.70
CA LEU A 313 -10.65 16.44 -3.30
C LEU A 313 -9.55 17.38 -3.81
N ALA A 314 -8.29 16.95 -3.78
CA ALA A 314 -7.17 17.74 -4.31
C ALA A 314 -7.24 17.90 -5.84
N SER A 315 -7.69 16.86 -6.55
CA SER A 315 -7.96 16.91 -7.98
C SER A 315 -9.10 17.87 -8.31
N ALA A 316 -10.22 17.78 -7.58
CA ALA A 316 -11.34 18.70 -7.74
C ALA A 316 -10.93 20.15 -7.50
N GLU A 317 -10.14 20.41 -6.46
CA GLU A 317 -9.56 21.73 -6.18
C GLU A 317 -8.70 22.25 -7.31
N SER A 318 -7.77 21.44 -7.81
CA SER A 318 -6.87 21.84 -8.91
C SER A 318 -7.68 22.15 -10.17
N TYR A 319 -8.70 21.35 -10.46
CA TYR A 319 -9.60 21.59 -11.59
C TYR A 319 -10.42 22.87 -11.42
N ILE A 320 -11.09 23.05 -10.28
CA ILE A 320 -11.93 24.23 -9.99
C ILE A 320 -11.10 25.52 -10.02
N ARG A 321 -9.88 25.48 -9.48
CA ARG A 321 -8.94 26.60 -9.56
C ARG A 321 -8.55 26.91 -11.01
N SER A 322 -8.33 25.89 -11.84
CA SER A 322 -8.01 26.10 -13.27
C SER A 322 -9.16 26.74 -14.06
N GLN A 323 -10.40 26.63 -13.56
CA GLN A 323 -11.58 27.34 -14.08
C GLN A 323 -11.75 28.76 -13.50
N GLY A 324 -10.77 29.26 -12.74
CA GLY A 324 -10.75 30.62 -12.22
C GLY A 324 -11.64 30.86 -11.00
N LYS A 325 -12.12 29.81 -10.33
CA LYS A 325 -12.95 29.94 -9.12
C LYS A 325 -12.08 29.98 -7.86
N ARG A 326 -12.50 30.75 -6.86
CA ARG A 326 -11.77 30.89 -5.58
C ARG A 326 -12.26 29.96 -4.48
N TRP A 327 -13.43 29.34 -4.66
CA TRP A 327 -14.04 28.48 -3.65
C TRP A 327 -14.33 27.07 -4.18
N LEU A 328 -14.08 26.08 -3.33
CA LEU A 328 -14.56 24.72 -3.51
C LEU A 328 -15.61 24.43 -2.45
N ARG A 329 -16.78 23.97 -2.90
CA ARG A 329 -17.96 23.71 -2.07
C ARG A 329 -18.43 22.29 -2.23
N LEU A 330 -19.04 21.74 -1.18
CA LEU A 330 -19.71 20.44 -1.20
C LEU A 330 -20.80 20.40 -0.14
N ASP A 331 -21.76 19.50 -0.31
CA ASP A 331 -22.76 19.17 0.68
C ASP A 331 -22.60 17.71 1.11
N CYS A 332 -23.01 17.39 2.35
CA CYS A 332 -23.04 16.02 2.80
C CYS A 332 -24.15 15.80 3.82
N MET A 333 -24.69 14.57 3.91
CA MET A 333 -25.79 14.24 4.82
C MET A 333 -25.46 14.69 6.26
N ALA A 334 -26.35 15.49 6.83
CA ALA A 334 -26.09 16.12 8.13
C ALA A 334 -25.99 15.09 9.27
N ASP A 335 -26.68 13.94 9.13
CA ASP A 335 -26.68 12.87 10.13
C ASP A 335 -25.47 11.91 9.98
N ASN A 336 -24.61 12.11 8.97
CA ASN A 336 -23.41 11.29 8.77
C ASN A 336 -22.20 11.87 9.53
N ALA A 337 -22.15 11.66 10.85
CA ALA A 337 -21.10 12.21 11.71
C ALA A 337 -19.66 11.82 11.29
N GLY A 338 -19.48 10.68 10.63
CA GLY A 338 -18.17 10.28 10.09
C GLY A 338 -17.73 11.15 8.92
N LEU A 339 -18.62 11.37 7.96
CA LEU A 339 -18.35 12.15 6.76
C LEU A 339 -18.20 13.65 7.08
N ASN A 340 -19.01 14.17 8.00
CA ASN A 340 -18.89 15.56 8.47
C ASN A 340 -17.51 15.82 9.12
N ARG A 341 -17.05 14.92 10.01
CA ARG A 341 -15.70 15.00 10.60
C ARG A 341 -14.61 14.89 9.54
N TYR A 342 -14.80 14.03 8.54
CA TYR A 342 -13.86 13.88 7.44
C TYR A 342 -13.67 15.20 6.69
N TYR A 343 -14.74 15.87 6.24
CA TYR A 343 -14.60 17.13 5.50
C TYR A 343 -14.00 18.26 6.35
N GLN A 344 -14.38 18.37 7.63
CA GLN A 344 -13.74 19.31 8.55
C GLN A 344 -12.23 19.06 8.68
N SER A 345 -11.81 17.78 8.75
CA SER A 345 -10.38 17.41 8.78
C SER A 345 -9.63 17.74 7.49
N GLN A 346 -10.35 17.92 6.36
CA GLN A 346 -9.79 18.36 5.08
C GLN A 346 -9.84 19.88 4.91
N GLY A 347 -10.11 20.63 5.98
CA GLY A 347 -10.04 22.10 6.01
C GLY A 347 -11.30 22.81 5.54
N PHE A 348 -12.43 22.11 5.44
CA PHE A 348 -13.71 22.74 5.09
C PHE A 348 -14.39 23.37 6.31
N GLY A 349 -14.87 24.61 6.14
CA GLY A 349 -15.72 25.30 7.10
C GLY A 349 -17.20 24.99 6.86
N LEU A 350 -17.95 24.74 7.93
CA LEU A 350 -19.40 24.57 7.88
C LEU A 350 -20.08 25.93 7.67
N GLN A 351 -20.85 26.08 6.59
CA GLN A 351 -21.54 27.32 6.18
C GLN A 351 -23.02 27.34 6.53
N GLY A 352 -23.60 26.16 6.74
CA GLY A 352 -25.02 26.03 7.07
C GLY A 352 -25.53 24.62 6.92
N ARG A 353 -26.85 24.50 7.01
CA ARG A 353 -27.60 23.26 6.83
C ARG A 353 -28.74 23.52 5.86
N PHE A 354 -28.95 22.59 4.95
CA PHE A 354 -30.13 22.48 4.12
C PHE A 354 -31.03 21.39 4.72
N ASP A 355 -32.32 21.69 4.89
CA ASP A 355 -33.32 20.75 5.39
C ASP A 355 -34.40 20.58 4.33
N GLY A 356 -34.41 19.40 3.69
CA GLY A 356 -35.40 19.00 2.70
C GLY A 356 -36.43 18.03 3.27
N GLU A 357 -37.38 17.59 2.44
CA GLU A 357 -38.38 16.61 2.87
C GLU A 357 -37.75 15.23 3.13
N GLY A 358 -37.54 14.90 4.40
CA GLY A 358 -37.06 13.59 4.84
C GLY A 358 -35.55 13.39 4.75
N TRP A 359 -34.77 14.44 4.46
CA TRP A 359 -33.31 14.42 4.50
C TRP A 359 -32.76 15.82 4.76
N SER A 360 -31.50 15.89 5.17
CA SER A 360 -30.81 17.16 5.40
C SER A 360 -29.33 17.03 5.08
N ALA A 361 -28.70 18.15 4.71
CA ALA A 361 -27.29 18.20 4.40
C ALA A 361 -26.61 19.40 5.06
N ASN A 362 -25.38 19.17 5.52
CA ASN A 362 -24.47 20.21 5.95
C ASN A 362 -23.69 20.74 4.73
N LEU A 363 -23.61 22.07 4.64
CA LEU A 363 -22.99 22.80 3.54
C LEU A 363 -21.58 23.21 3.94
N TYR A 364 -20.59 22.82 3.15
CA TYR A 364 -19.17 23.01 3.45
C TYR A 364 -18.47 23.80 2.35
N GLU A 365 -17.62 24.75 2.74
CA GLU A 365 -16.77 25.48 1.81
C GLU A 365 -15.31 25.53 2.24
N ARG A 366 -14.43 25.67 1.26
CA ARG A 366 -13.02 25.91 1.46
C ARG A 366 -12.50 26.87 0.39
N ARG A 367 -11.73 27.87 0.82
CA ARG A 367 -11.04 28.78 -0.09
C ARG A 367 -9.86 28.04 -0.73
N ILE A 368 -9.73 28.14 -2.05
CA ILE A 368 -8.71 27.44 -2.83
C ILE A 368 -7.81 28.39 -3.62
N ALA A 369 -8.12 29.68 -3.68
CA ALA A 369 -7.25 30.68 -4.28
C ALA A 369 -7.32 32.00 -3.50
N GLU A 370 -6.25 32.78 -3.62
CA GLU A 370 -6.14 34.12 -3.02
C GLU A 370 -7.05 35.14 -3.70
#